data_AF-A0A2D7BT69-F1
#
_entry.id   AF-A0A2D7BT69-F1
#
_cell.length_a   1.000
_cell.length_b   1.000
_cell.length_c   1.000
_cell.angle_alpha   90.00
_cell.angle_beta   90.00
_cell.angle_gamma   90.00
#
_symmetry.space_group_name_H-M   'P 1'
#
loop_
_entity.id
_entity.type
_entity.pdbx_description
1 polymer ?
#
loop_
_entity_poly.entity_id
_entity_poly.type
_entity_poly.pdbx_seq_one_letter_code
_entity_poly.pdbx_strand_id
1 'polypeptide(L)'
;MTNFKTLILLIAGLVLVGCGDPRAAEKEAMKEALADSIGATAAACIIDTMSANVDDDGWKALNFLYKKQRDEAREWAEEESIDTVALGEQIEKAAVKAEEVCDAANVLF
;
A
#
# COMPACT_ATOMS: atom_id res chain seq x y z
N MET A 1 -30.22 -14.15 -3.70
CA MET A 1 -29.99 -12.73 -3.37
C MET A 1 -29.55 -12.67 -1.91
N THR A 2 -28.27 -12.92 -1.65
CA THR A 2 -27.71 -12.87 -0.31
C THR A 2 -27.47 -11.41 0.02
N ASN A 3 -28.17 -10.89 1.03
CA ASN A 3 -28.22 -9.47 1.34
C ASN A 3 -26.82 -8.92 1.63
N PHE A 4 -26.48 -7.78 1.02
CA PHE A 4 -25.25 -6.99 1.24
C PHE A 4 -24.96 -6.75 2.74
N LYS A 5 -26.01 -6.68 3.57
CA LYS A 5 -25.92 -6.59 5.04
C LYS A 5 -25.29 -7.82 5.72
N THR A 6 -25.43 -9.01 5.15
CA THR A 6 -24.84 -10.24 5.71
C THR A 6 -23.33 -10.31 5.45
N LEU A 7 -22.86 -9.73 4.34
CA LEU A 7 -21.43 -9.63 4.02
C LEU A 7 -20.71 -8.62 4.95
N ILE A 8 -21.36 -7.47 5.22
CA ILE A 8 -20.83 -6.43 6.13
C ILE A 8 -20.68 -6.95 7.56
N LEU A 9 -21.61 -7.81 8.03
CA LEU A 9 -21.53 -8.40 9.36
C LEU A 9 -20.43 -9.46 9.50
N LEU A 10 -20.08 -10.17 8.42
CA LEU A 10 -18.94 -11.09 8.41
C LEU A 10 -17.60 -10.35 8.44
N ILE A 11 -17.50 -9.20 7.76
CA ILE A 11 -16.30 -8.34 7.81
C ILE A 11 -16.15 -7.70 9.19
N ALA A 12 -17.23 -7.21 9.80
CA ALA A 12 -17.20 -6.65 11.15
C ALA A 12 -16.88 -7.71 12.24
N GLY A 13 -17.23 -8.97 12.02
CA GLY A 13 -16.88 -10.09 12.92
C GLY A 13 -15.38 -10.44 12.90
N LEU A 14 -14.70 -10.21 11.78
CA LEU A 14 -13.25 -10.41 11.65
C LEU A 14 -12.44 -9.24 12.22
N VAL A 15 -12.99 -8.03 12.23
CA VAL A 15 -12.37 -6.83 12.85
C VAL A 15 -12.27 -6.96 14.37
N LEU A 16 -13.08 -7.81 15.01
CA LEU A 16 -13.10 -7.98 16.48
C LEU A 16 -12.05 -8.96 17.03
N VAL A 17 -11.24 -9.64 16.19
CA VAL A 17 -10.16 -10.55 16.64
C VAL A 17 -8.76 -9.99 16.35
N GLY A 18 -8.67 -8.76 15.84
CA GLY A 18 -7.42 -8.02 15.73
C GLY A 18 -7.61 -6.74 14.95
N CYS A 19 -7.66 -5.59 15.63
CA CYS A 19 -7.43 -4.28 15.03
C CYS A 19 -5.97 -4.18 14.55
N GLY A 20 -5.60 -5.00 13.57
CA GLY A 20 -4.38 -4.85 12.80
C GLY A 20 -4.71 -4.02 11.56
N ASP A 21 -3.81 -3.13 11.20
CA ASP A 21 -3.80 -2.53 9.87
C ASP A 21 -3.94 -3.66 8.82
N PRO A 22 -4.97 -3.67 7.95
CA PRO A 22 -5.15 -4.73 6.96
C PRO A 22 -3.95 -4.84 6.01
N ARG A 23 -3.11 -3.80 5.93
CA ARG A 23 -1.89 -3.72 5.14
C ARG A 23 -0.65 -4.22 5.90
N ALA A 24 -0.74 -4.56 7.19
CA ALA A 24 0.42 -4.84 8.03
C ALA A 24 1.32 -5.95 7.46
N ALA A 25 0.74 -7.07 7.02
CA ALA A 25 1.51 -8.16 6.43
C ALA A 25 2.23 -7.74 5.13
N GLU A 26 1.59 -6.92 4.31
CA GLU A 26 2.14 -6.43 3.05
C GLU A 26 3.24 -5.39 3.29
N LYS A 27 3.06 -4.52 4.28
CA LYS A 27 4.08 -3.56 4.73
C LYS A 27 5.35 -4.27 5.15
N GLU A 28 5.23 -5.27 6.04
CA GLU A 28 6.41 -6.00 6.51
C GLU A 28 7.12 -6.72 5.36
N ALA A 29 6.38 -7.36 4.45
CA ALA A 29 6.99 -8.00 3.26
C ALA A 29 7.73 -7.01 2.35
N MET A 30 7.17 -5.82 2.12
CA MET A 30 7.84 -4.78 1.34
C MET A 30 9.05 -4.18 2.05
N LYS A 31 8.95 -3.98 3.38
CA LYS A 31 10.07 -3.51 4.21
C LYS A 31 11.23 -4.49 4.17
N GLU A 32 10.97 -5.78 4.36
CA GLU A 32 12.00 -6.83 4.29
C GLU A 32 12.66 -6.86 2.91
N ALA A 33 11.89 -6.79 1.83
CA ALA A 33 12.42 -6.79 0.48
C ALA A 33 13.29 -5.56 0.15
N LEU A 34 12.92 -4.38 0.66
CA LEU A 34 13.71 -3.16 0.49
C LEU A 34 14.91 -3.09 1.43
N ALA A 35 14.81 -3.67 2.63
CA ALA A 35 15.83 -3.61 3.66
C ALA A 35 17.18 -4.15 3.17
N ASP A 36 17.18 -5.18 2.32
CA ASP A 36 18.38 -5.75 1.72
C ASP A 36 19.13 -4.79 0.79
N SER A 37 18.42 -3.80 0.22
CA SER A 37 18.99 -2.86 -0.75
C SER A 37 19.36 -1.51 -0.14
N ILE A 38 18.55 -1.01 0.81
CA ILE A 38 18.67 0.35 1.35
C ILE A 38 18.78 0.40 2.87
N GLY A 39 18.82 -0.76 3.54
CA GLY A 39 18.81 -0.85 5.00
C GLY A 39 17.41 -0.84 5.60
N ALA A 40 17.23 -1.57 6.70
CA ALA A 40 15.93 -1.77 7.34
C ALA A 40 15.28 -0.45 7.81
N THR A 41 16.08 0.50 8.29
CA THR A 41 15.58 1.80 8.78
C THR A 41 15.04 2.66 7.63
N ALA A 42 15.77 2.71 6.51
CA ALA A 42 15.31 3.42 5.30
C ALA A 42 14.05 2.78 4.73
N ALA A 43 14.05 1.44 4.61
CA ALA A 43 12.91 0.68 4.11
C ALA A 43 11.65 0.88 4.94
N ALA A 44 11.76 0.83 6.27
CA ALA A 44 10.65 1.12 7.18
C ALA A 44 10.12 2.55 6.99
N CYS A 45 11.01 3.54 6.96
CA CYS A 45 10.63 4.93 6.76
C CYS A 45 9.86 5.16 5.45
N ILE A 46 10.37 4.60 4.35
CA ILE A 46 9.74 4.74 3.03
C ILE A 46 8.36 4.08 3.02
N ILE A 47 8.25 2.80 3.41
CA ILE A 47 6.99 2.06 3.33
C ILE A 47 5.92 2.63 4.26
N ASP A 48 6.29 3.02 5.48
CA ASP A 48 5.35 3.62 6.42
C ASP A 48 4.88 5.00 5.94
N THR A 49 5.79 5.82 5.38
CA THR A 49 5.42 7.13 4.81
C THR A 49 4.57 6.98 3.56
N MET A 50 4.93 6.08 2.64
CA MET A 50 4.13 5.77 1.45
C MET A 50 2.72 5.35 1.86
N SER A 51 2.58 4.37 2.76
CA SER A 51 1.26 3.90 3.19
C SER A 51 0.42 4.97 3.87
N ALA A 52 1.04 5.94 4.54
CA ALA A 52 0.31 7.03 5.18
C ALA A 52 -0.19 8.09 4.19
N ASN A 53 0.39 8.16 2.99
CA ASN A 53 0.13 9.19 1.99
C ASN A 53 -0.59 8.66 0.73
N VAL A 54 -0.89 7.37 0.66
CA VAL A 54 -1.75 6.77 -0.38
C VAL A 54 -3.04 6.22 0.22
N ASP A 55 -4.13 6.31 -0.53
CA ASP A 55 -5.38 5.64 -0.19
C ASP A 55 -5.31 4.12 -0.44
N ASP A 56 -6.45 3.42 -0.34
CA ASP A 56 -6.53 1.98 -0.55
C ASP A 56 -6.19 1.58 -1.98
N ASP A 57 -6.56 2.39 -2.98
CA ASP A 57 -6.29 2.12 -4.39
C ASP A 57 -4.81 2.34 -4.70
N GLY A 58 -4.22 3.43 -4.20
CA GLY A 58 -2.79 3.70 -4.28
C GLY A 58 -1.96 2.60 -3.61
N TRP A 59 -2.40 2.12 -2.45
CA TRP A 59 -1.74 0.99 -1.79
C TRP A 59 -1.85 -0.31 -2.59
N LYS A 60 -3.04 -0.62 -3.12
CA LYS A 60 -3.27 -1.81 -3.94
C LYS A 60 -2.42 -1.77 -5.22
N ALA A 61 -2.30 -0.61 -5.85
CA ALA A 61 -1.43 -0.39 -7.00
C ALA A 61 0.06 -0.61 -6.67
N LEU A 62 0.55 -0.09 -5.54
CA LEU A 62 1.90 -0.36 -5.06
C LEU A 62 2.15 -1.85 -4.84
N ASN A 63 1.17 -2.56 -4.27
CA ASN A 63 1.25 -3.99 -4.04
C ASN A 63 1.32 -4.80 -5.34
N PHE A 64 0.55 -4.43 -6.37
CA PHE A 64 0.69 -5.04 -7.69
C PHE A 64 2.07 -4.79 -8.32
N LEU A 65 2.59 -3.57 -8.21
CA LEU A 65 3.93 -3.22 -8.68
C LEU A 65 5.02 -4.05 -7.99
N TYR A 66 4.94 -4.16 -6.66
CA TYR A 66 5.83 -4.97 -5.84
C TYR A 66 5.79 -6.46 -6.24
N LYS A 67 4.58 -7.02 -6.40
CA LYS A 67 4.37 -8.42 -6.80
C LYS A 67 4.63 -8.69 -8.29
N LYS A 68 4.93 -7.65 -9.09
CA LYS A 68 5.12 -7.71 -10.55
C LYS A 68 3.89 -8.26 -11.31
N GLN A 69 2.71 -8.05 -10.76
CA GLN A 69 1.42 -8.53 -11.25
C GLN A 69 0.77 -7.51 -12.19
N ARG A 70 1.38 -7.32 -13.36
CA ARG A 70 0.97 -6.25 -14.31
C ARG A 70 -0.38 -6.54 -14.95
N ASP A 71 -0.66 -7.79 -15.28
CA ASP A 71 -1.91 -8.17 -15.95
C ASP A 71 -3.09 -8.04 -14.97
N GLU A 72 -2.91 -8.49 -13.73
CA GLU A 72 -3.92 -8.35 -12.67
C GLU A 72 -4.15 -6.88 -12.27
N ALA A 73 -3.10 -6.05 -12.27
CA ALA A 73 -3.25 -4.61 -12.04
C ALA A 73 -4.09 -3.94 -13.11
N ARG A 74 -3.90 -4.35 -14.38
CA ARG A 74 -4.64 -3.82 -15.50
C ARG A 74 -6.11 -4.23 -15.44
N GLU A 75 -6.38 -5.51 -15.20
CA GLU A 75 -7.75 -6.02 -15.06
C GLU A 75 -8.47 -5.31 -13.91
N TRP A 76 -7.83 -5.19 -12.75
CA TRP A 76 -8.39 -4.45 -11.61
C TRP A 76 -8.71 -2.99 -11.96
N ALA A 77 -7.79 -2.29 -12.63
CA ALA A 77 -8.00 -0.88 -12.99
C ALA A 77 -9.16 -0.71 -13.99
N GLU A 78 -9.31 -1.64 -14.94
CA GLU A 78 -10.42 -1.64 -15.90
C GLU A 78 -11.76 -1.97 -15.20
N GLU A 79 -11.80 -2.97 -14.32
CA GLU A 79 -13.01 -3.40 -13.60
C GLU A 79 -13.54 -2.34 -12.64
N GLU A 80 -12.65 -1.72 -11.86
CA GLU A 80 -13.00 -0.71 -10.86
C GLU A 80 -13.06 0.70 -11.45
N SER A 81 -12.83 0.85 -12.77
CA SER A 81 -12.80 2.14 -13.47
C SER A 81 -11.83 3.15 -12.83
N ILE A 82 -10.65 2.66 -12.45
CA ILE A 82 -9.60 3.46 -11.80
C ILE A 82 -9.01 4.44 -12.81
N ASP A 83 -8.93 5.71 -12.42
CA ASP A 83 -8.13 6.70 -13.15
C ASP A 83 -6.65 6.45 -12.90
N THR A 84 -6.02 5.69 -13.79
CA THR A 84 -4.60 5.33 -13.68
C THR A 84 -3.66 6.54 -13.72
N VAL A 85 -4.10 7.68 -14.27
CA VAL A 85 -3.31 8.91 -14.30
C VAL A 85 -3.32 9.56 -12.92
N ALA A 86 -4.51 9.78 -12.36
CA ALA A 86 -4.66 10.35 -11.02
C ALA A 86 -4.00 9.47 -9.95
N LEU A 87 -4.14 8.15 -10.08
CA LEU A 87 -3.48 7.16 -9.22
C LEU A 87 -1.95 7.26 -9.31
N GLY A 88 -1.41 7.40 -10.52
CA GLY A 88 0.03 7.59 -10.73
C GLY A 88 0.55 8.86 -10.06
N GLU A 89 -0.16 9.98 -10.23
CA GLU A 89 0.22 11.25 -9.58
C GLU A 89 0.18 11.17 -8.05
N GLN A 90 -0.79 10.44 -7.50
CA GLN A 90 -0.89 10.22 -6.05
C GLN A 90 0.31 9.42 -5.53
N ILE A 91 0.66 8.31 -6.21
CA ILE A 91 1.81 7.48 -5.85
C ILE A 91 3.10 8.30 -5.96
N GLU A 92 3.27 9.10 -7.01
CA GLU A 92 4.43 9.96 -7.18
C GLU A 92 4.54 11.00 -6.06
N LYS A 93 3.44 11.68 -5.70
CA LYS A 93 3.41 12.62 -4.56
C LYS A 93 3.78 11.93 -3.26
N ALA A 94 3.29 10.71 -3.02
CA ALA A 94 3.65 9.92 -1.85
C ALA A 94 5.14 9.55 -1.85
N ALA A 95 5.71 9.20 -3.01
CA ALA A 95 7.13 8.85 -3.15
C ALA A 95 8.05 10.03 -2.88
N VAL A 96 7.75 11.20 -3.46
CA VAL A 96 8.44 12.46 -3.15
C VAL A 96 8.33 12.76 -1.66
N LYS A 97 7.15 12.55 -1.06
CA LYS A 97 6.99 12.79 0.38
C LYS A 97 7.82 11.83 1.24
N ALA A 98 7.89 10.56 0.86
CA ALA A 98 8.72 9.57 1.53
C ALA A 98 10.21 9.94 1.45
N GLU A 99 10.68 10.38 0.28
CA GLU A 99 12.06 10.86 0.11
C GLU A 99 12.35 12.05 1.01
N GLU A 100 11.51 13.10 0.97
CA GLU A 100 11.67 14.29 1.83
C GLU A 100 11.74 13.94 3.33
N VAL A 101 10.81 13.10 3.79
CA VAL A 101 10.70 12.74 5.21
C VAL A 101 11.87 11.87 5.65
N CYS A 102 12.27 10.91 4.82
CA CYS A 102 13.34 9.98 5.17
C CYS A 102 14.73 10.62 5.05
N ASP A 103 14.93 11.55 4.10
CA ASP A 103 16.14 12.37 4.03
C ASP A 103 16.26 13.28 5.26
N ALA A 104 15.18 14.00 5.61
CA ALA A 104 15.14 14.82 6.82
C ALA A 104 15.36 14.00 8.11
N ALA A 105 14.89 12.76 8.14
CA ALA A 105 15.13 11.81 9.23
C ALA A 105 16.55 11.21 9.23
N ASN A 106 17.37 11.53 8.22
CA ASN A 106 18.75 11.07 8.09
C ASN A 106 18.85 9.54 8.00
N VAL A 107 17.96 8.89 7.22
CA VAL A 107 17.92 7.43 7.08
C VAL A 107 18.23 6.92 5.68
N LEU A 108 18.45 7.79 4.68
CA LEU A 108 18.69 7.41 3.28
C LEU A 108 20.19 7.25 2.92
N PHE A 109 21.01 6.68 3.81
CA PHE A 109 22.48 6.63 3.65
C PHE A 109 23.07 5.23 3.71
#